data_AF-A0A2U8PDB5-F1
#
_entry.id   AF-A0A2U8PDB5-F1
#
_cell.length_a   1.000
_cell.length_b   1.000
_cell.length_c   1.000
_cell.angle_alpha   90.00
_cell.angle_beta   90.00
_cell.angle_gamma   90.00
#
_symmetry.space_group_name_H-M   'P 1'
#
loop_
_entity.id
_entity.type
_entity.pdbx_description
1 polymer ?
#
loop_
_entity_poly.entity_id
_entity_poly.type
_entity_poly.pdbx_seq_one_letter_code
_entity_poly.pdbx_strand_id
1 'polypeptide(L)' 'MTFTIGCRYRDYDKKSFEVEKDTAAEALATAENLERSDVEIEYINTPDHGRLDMWGFRRLYKDGS' A
#
# COMPACT_ATOMS: atom_id res chain seq x y z
N MET A 1 2.55 -11.26 9.84
CA MET A 1 3.04 -9.88 10.01
C MET A 1 2.14 -9.02 9.15
N THR A 2 1.41 -8.07 9.71
CA THR A 2 0.36 -7.38 8.95
C THR A 2 0.88 -6.08 8.35
N PHE A 3 0.67 -5.91 7.06
CA PHE A 3 0.87 -4.68 6.32
C PHE A 3 -0.50 -4.05 6.04
N THR A 4 -0.63 -2.75 6.23
CA THR A 4 -1.88 -2.02 6.00
C THR A 4 -1.67 -0.95 4.94
N ILE A 5 -2.43 -1.02 3.85
CA ILE A 5 -2.35 -0.05 2.75
C ILE A 5 -3.49 0.96 2.91
N GLY A 6 -3.16 2.22 3.22
CA GLY A 6 -4.11 3.33 3.27
C GLY A 6 -4.31 3.93 1.88
N CYS A 7 -5.54 3.91 1.38
CA CYS A 7 -5.89 4.28 0.01
C CYS A 7 -7.04 5.28 -0.04
N ARG A 8 -7.13 6.05 -1.13
CA ARG A 8 -8.22 6.99 -1.41
C ARG A 8 -8.77 6.81 -2.83
N TYR A 9 -10.07 6.62 -2.95
CA TYR A 9 -10.77 6.62 -4.24
C TYR A 9 -10.96 8.06 -4.74
N ARG A 10 -10.73 8.29 -6.05
CA ARG A 10 -10.79 9.64 -6.67
C ARG A 10 -12.18 10.08 -7.14
N ASP A 11 -13.19 9.23 -7.03
CA ASP A 11 -14.55 9.61 -7.37
C ASP A 11 -15.11 10.61 -6.34
N TYR A 12 -16.13 11.39 -6.71
CA TYR A 12 -16.54 12.67 -6.08
C TYR A 12 -16.80 12.64 -4.55
N ASP A 13 -16.86 11.47 -3.93
CA ASP A 13 -16.76 11.26 -2.48
C ASP A 13 -15.44 10.55 -2.15
N LYS A 14 -14.50 11.27 -1.50
CA LYS A 14 -13.23 10.73 -1.00
C LYS A 14 -13.49 9.59 -0.01
N LYS A 15 -13.62 8.36 -0.49
CA LYS A 15 -13.69 7.17 0.35
C LYS A 15 -12.28 6.65 0.57
N SER A 16 -11.86 6.63 1.83
CA SER A 16 -10.64 5.95 2.25
C SER A 16 -10.97 4.52 2.66
N PHE A 17 -10.07 3.59 2.32
CA PHE A 17 -10.16 2.20 2.72
C PHE A 17 -8.77 1.66 3.05
N GLU A 18 -8.75 0.62 3.87
CA GLU A 18 -7.53 -0.06 4.29
C GLU A 18 -7.55 -1.49 3.78
N VAL A 19 -6.38 -1.96 3.32
CA VAL A 19 -6.20 -3.34 2.89
C VAL A 19 -5.11 -3.99 3.74
N GLU A 20 -5.44 -5.10 4.36
CA GLU A 20 -4.51 -5.89 5.17
C GLU A 20 -3.86 -7.00 4.34
N LYS A 21 -2.55 -7.19 4.52
CA LYS A 21 -1.76 -8.22 3.84
C LYS A 21 -0.75 -8.84 4.79
N ASP A 22 -0.44 -10.12 4.58
CA ASP A 22 0.43 -10.89 5.48
C ASP A 22 1.91 -10.86 5.06
N THR A 23 2.17 -10.48 3.81
CA THR A 23 3.52 -10.38 3.25
C THR A 23 3.76 -9.05 2.54
N ALA A 24 5.01 -8.61 2.51
CA ALA A 24 5.40 -7.41 1.81
C ALA A 24 5.17 -7.51 0.29
N ALA A 25 5.35 -8.70 -0.28
CA ALA A 25 5.12 -8.97 -1.70
C ALA A 25 3.63 -8.81 -2.07
N GLU A 26 2.71 -9.35 -1.26
CA GLU A 26 1.27 -9.19 -1.48
C GLU A 26 0.81 -7.74 -1.27
N ALA A 27 1.38 -7.05 -0.28
CA ALA A 27 1.14 -5.63 -0.06
C ALA A 27 1.59 -4.79 -1.26
N LEU A 28 2.78 -5.06 -1.81
CA LEU A 28 3.30 -4.39 -2.98
C LEU A 28 2.40 -4.63 -4.20
N ALA A 29 2.11 -5.90 -4.50
CA ALA A 29 1.26 -6.26 -5.63
C ALA A 29 -0.15 -5.64 -5.53
N THR A 30 -0.70 -5.57 -4.32
CA THR A 30 -2.02 -4.95 -4.11
C THR A 30 -1.96 -3.44 -4.31
N ALA A 31 -0.98 -2.76 -3.72
CA ALA A 31 -0.80 -1.32 -3.90
C ALA A 31 -0.60 -0.95 -5.39
N GLU A 32 0.15 -1.75 -6.14
CA GLU A 32 0.35 -1.55 -7.59
C GLU A 32 -0.92 -1.76 -8.40
N ASN A 33 -1.73 -2.77 -8.06
CA ASN A 33 -3.03 -2.99 -8.71
C ASN A 33 -4.01 -1.85 -8.42
N LEU A 34 -3.96 -1.28 -7.21
CA LEU A 34 -4.78 -0.14 -6.81
C LEU A 34 -4.34 1.14 -7.55
N GLU A 35 -3.04 1.43 -7.63
CA GLU A 35 -2.51 2.56 -8.44
C GLU A 35 -2.99 2.48 -9.90
N ARG A 36 -3.05 1.27 -10.47
CA ARG A 36 -3.55 1.02 -11.84
C ARG A 36 -5.06 1.18 -12.01
N SER A 37 -5.81 1.20 -10.91
CA SER A 37 -7.27 1.26 -10.87
C SER A 37 -7.79 2.65 -10.45
N ASP A 38 -7.00 3.70 -10.67
CA ASP A 38 -7.29 5.09 -10.28
C ASP A 38 -7.46 5.31 -8.77
N VAL A 39 -6.93 4.39 -7.95
CA VAL A 39 -6.86 4.55 -6.50
C VAL A 39 -5.54 5.18 -6.12
N GLU A 40 -5.60 6.24 -5.32
CA GLU A 40 -4.40 6.91 -4.80
C GLU A 40 -3.95 6.23 -3.50
N ILE A 41 -2.70 5.76 -3.46
CA ILE A 41 -2.10 5.21 -2.24
C ILE A 41 -1.59 6.36 -1.37
N GLU A 42 -2.11 6.47 -0.15
CA GLU A 42 -1.70 7.51 0.81
C GLU A 42 -0.52 7.06 1.67
N TYR A 43 -0.49 5.77 2.04
CA TYR A 43 0.61 5.14 2.78
C TYR A 43 0.50 3.62 2.83
N ILE A 44 1.61 3.00 3.25
CA ILE A 44 1.68 1.60 3.64
C ILE A 44 2.27 1.53 5.04
N ASN A 45 1.48 1.11 6.02
CA ASN A 45 1.95 0.79 7.34
C ASN A 45 2.60 -0.59 7.32
N THR A 46 3.87 -0.61 7.70
CA THR A 46 4.67 -1.81 7.81
C THR A 46 4.84 -2.18 9.29
N PRO A 47 4.92 -3.48 9.60
CA PRO A 47 5.07 -3.93 10.98
C PRO A 47 6.42 -3.50 11.59
N ASP A 48 7.47 -3.40 10.78
CA ASP A 48 8.84 -3.13 11.26
C ASP A 48 9.27 -1.66 11.11
N HIS A 49 8.75 -0.93 10.11
CA HIS A 49 9.21 0.42 9.75
C HIS A 49 8.13 1.50 9.91
N GLY A 50 6.91 1.13 10.33
CA GLY A 50 5.77 2.04 10.43
C GLY A 50 5.29 2.53 9.06
N ARG A 51 4.83 3.78 9.00
CA ARG A 51 4.21 4.37 7.81
C ARG A 51 5.26 4.72 6.75
N LEU A 52 5.11 4.14 5.57
CA LEU A 52 5.92 4.43 4.39
C LEU A 52 5.03 4.96 3.25
N ASP A 53 5.60 5.78 2.38
CA ASP A 53 4.99 6.04 1.07
C ASP A 53 5.30 4.87 0.10
N MET A 54 4.67 4.91 -1.08
CA MET A 54 4.83 3.86 -2.07
C MET A 54 6.29 3.72 -2.57
N TRP A 55 7.06 4.81 -2.61
CA TRP A 55 8.44 4.78 -3.06
C TRP A 55 9.38 4.17 -2.02
N GLY A 56 9.24 4.56 -0.75
CA GLY A 56 9.95 4.00 0.38
C GLY A 56 9.63 2.52 0.57
N PHE A 57 8.37 2.13 0.41
CA PHE A 57 7.97 0.73 0.47
C PHE A 57 8.61 -0.10 -0.66
N ARG A 58 8.56 0.37 -1.92
CA ARG A 58 9.25 -0.27 -3.05
C ARG A 58 10.74 -0.42 -2.76
N ARG A 59 11.42 0.62 -2.25
CA ARG A 59 12.86 0.55 -2.00
C ARG A 59 13.24 -0.50 -0.95
N LEU A 60 12.40 -0.73 0.05
CA LEU A 60 12.68 -1.70 1.11
C LEU A 60 12.33 -3.14 0.71
N TYR A 61 11.29 -3.34 -0.09
CA TYR A 61 10.71 -4.67 -0.32
C TYR A 61 10.74 -5.17 -1.77
N LYS A 62 11.19 -4.37 -2.74
CA LYS A 62 11.28 -4.76 -4.16
C LYS A 62 12.40 -5.76 -4.45
N ASP A 63 13.45 -5.78 -3.65
CA ASP A 63 14.62 -6.67 -3.84
C ASP A 63 14.61 -7.91 -2.93
N GLY A 64 13.52 -8.18 -2.20
CA GLY A 64 13.49 -9.18 -1.12
C GLY A 64 12.35 -10.21 -1.18
N SER A 65 11.79 -10.49 -2.37
CA SER A 65 10.83 -11.60 -2.57
C SER A 65 11.53 -12.88 -3.03
#